data_AF-A0A3B4BH07-F1
#
_entry.id   AF-A0A3B4BH07-F1
#
_cell.length_a   1.000
_cell.length_b   1.000
_cell.length_c   1.000
_cell.angle_alpha   90.00
_cell.angle_beta   90.00
_cell.angle_gamma   90.00
#
_symmetry.space_group_name_H-M   'P 1'
#
loop_
_entity.id
_entity.type
_entity.pdbx_description
1 polymer ?
#
loop_
_entity_poly.entity_id
_entity_poly.type
_entity_poly.pdbx_seq_one_letter_code
_entity_poly.pdbx_strand_id
1 'polypeptide(L)'
;PTPAPVRCMCWTLRSYILSYIILFLSCTYCHTYLSPPSLSGSVPDIAVHFGTKTRYEDVVRPGLNLSSAAAGCSPVHLTAVIRHGTRFPTVKNIRRIERLSRLVQSQAPRGHGAPSWLREIQEQWQQWYTEDMDGRLVEKGRADLRNLAMRLFSSFPGLLSEAGLRGGGITVKTSSKHRCVSSAEAFQEGLHQTTGTQTVVDDSLMRSFERCRGYVEGVETNATATEEVDRFKHGPELRQVRARFSTFLSFVVADLVEAAFFICSYELAIKSLYSPWCRLFTKEDAKVPTDPSLVSSVSPRLVPLQSSFCPRFVLGKSCFSPRFVFVSSSVSPASVLV
;
A
#
# COMPACT_ATOMS: atom_id res chain seq x y z
N PRO A 1 -49.25 64.26 -2.40
CA PRO A 1 -48.94 62.95 -1.78
C PRO A 1 -48.82 61.87 -2.87
N THR A 2 -47.62 61.75 -3.43
CA THR A 2 -47.25 60.77 -4.47
C THR A 2 -46.98 59.39 -3.86
N PRO A 3 -47.47 58.28 -4.43
CA PRO A 3 -47.16 56.95 -3.93
C PRO A 3 -45.93 56.36 -4.63
N ALA A 4 -44.91 56.01 -3.85
CA ALA A 4 -43.94 54.96 -4.13
C ALA A 4 -43.51 54.42 -2.75
N PRO A 5 -43.30 53.09 -2.56
CA PRO A 5 -42.50 52.27 -3.46
C PRO A 5 -42.94 50.79 -3.55
N VAL A 6 -43.71 50.41 -4.58
CA VAL A 6 -43.93 48.97 -4.90
C VAL A 6 -42.83 48.43 -5.83
N ARG A 7 -42.15 49.30 -6.59
CA ARG A 7 -41.11 48.90 -7.55
C ARG A 7 -39.81 48.42 -6.88
N CYS A 8 -39.44 48.96 -5.72
CA CYS A 8 -38.18 48.57 -5.05
C CYS A 8 -38.23 47.12 -4.51
N MET A 9 -39.40 46.69 -4.02
CA MET A 9 -39.60 45.36 -3.43
C MET A 9 -39.58 44.22 -4.47
N CYS A 10 -40.04 44.49 -5.71
CA CYS A 10 -39.94 43.52 -6.81
C CYS A 10 -38.51 43.33 -7.32
N TRP A 11 -37.66 44.36 -7.26
CA TRP A 11 -36.26 44.27 -7.70
C TRP A 11 -35.39 43.50 -6.70
N THR A 12 -35.62 43.71 -5.40
CA THR A 12 -34.94 42.93 -4.36
C THR A 12 -35.34 41.46 -4.41
N LEU A 13 -36.64 41.15 -4.52
CA LEU A 13 -37.12 39.77 -4.58
C LEU A 13 -36.58 39.01 -5.82
N ARG A 14 -36.53 39.67 -7.00
CA ARG A 14 -35.94 39.08 -8.22
C ARG A 14 -34.44 38.82 -8.06
N SER A 15 -33.71 39.70 -7.38
CA SER A 15 -32.26 39.53 -7.15
C SER A 15 -31.96 38.38 -6.19
N TYR A 16 -32.79 38.18 -5.16
CA TYR A 16 -32.67 37.03 -4.25
C TYR A 16 -32.98 35.70 -4.94
N ILE A 17 -34.02 35.65 -5.77
CA ILE A 17 -34.37 34.44 -6.53
C ILE A 17 -33.26 34.09 -7.54
N LEU A 18 -32.72 35.09 -8.25
CA LEU A 18 -31.60 34.86 -9.17
C LEU A 18 -30.35 34.32 -8.45
N SER A 19 -30.04 34.90 -7.29
CA SER A 19 -28.90 34.47 -6.46
C SER A 19 -29.08 33.04 -5.96
N TYR A 20 -30.29 32.66 -5.55
CA TYR A 20 -30.60 31.31 -5.10
C TYR A 20 -30.51 30.29 -6.25
N ILE A 21 -30.99 30.64 -7.45
CA ILE A 21 -30.88 29.79 -8.64
C ILE A 21 -29.41 29.59 -9.04
N ILE A 22 -28.58 30.65 -9.01
CA ILE A 22 -27.14 30.56 -9.29
C ILE A 22 -26.44 29.67 -8.25
N LEU A 23 -26.79 29.79 -6.96
CA LEU A 23 -26.24 28.94 -5.90
C LEU A 23 -26.67 27.47 -6.07
N PHE A 24 -27.91 27.21 -6.46
CA PHE A 24 -28.42 25.85 -6.68
C PHE A 24 -27.82 25.20 -7.95
N LEU A 25 -27.64 25.97 -9.02
CA LEU A 25 -26.99 25.52 -10.25
C LEU A 25 -25.49 25.28 -10.05
N SER A 26 -24.80 26.13 -9.29
CA SER A 26 -23.39 25.91 -8.95
C SER A 26 -23.21 24.72 -8.00
N CYS A 27 -24.14 24.48 -7.08
CA CYS A 27 -24.09 23.32 -6.17
C CYS A 27 -24.38 22.00 -6.91
N THR A 28 -25.33 21.99 -7.85
CA THR A 28 -25.59 20.81 -8.71
C THR A 28 -24.48 20.57 -9.72
N TYR A 29 -23.86 21.63 -10.27
CA TYR A 29 -22.63 21.53 -11.07
C TYR A 29 -21.46 20.97 -10.24
N CYS A 30 -21.30 21.40 -8.98
CA CYS A 30 -20.34 20.79 -8.05
C CYS A 30 -20.61 19.31 -7.81
N HIS A 31 -21.86 18.91 -7.54
CA HIS A 31 -22.19 17.50 -7.29
C HIS A 31 -22.01 16.58 -8.50
N THR A 32 -22.23 17.10 -9.72
CA THR A 32 -22.07 16.32 -10.95
C THR A 32 -20.62 16.25 -11.45
N TYR A 33 -19.76 17.23 -11.11
CA TYR A 33 -18.36 17.28 -11.54
C TYR A 33 -17.31 16.99 -10.44
N LEU A 34 -17.68 16.95 -9.15
CA LEU A 34 -16.80 16.52 -8.04
C LEU A 34 -16.99 15.07 -7.58
N SER A 35 -17.74 14.26 -8.31
CA SER A 35 -17.41 12.84 -8.29
C SER A 35 -16.14 12.70 -9.11
N PRO A 36 -14.95 12.46 -8.51
CA PRO A 36 -13.80 12.12 -9.33
C PRO A 36 -14.24 10.95 -10.22
N PRO A 37 -14.09 11.01 -11.55
CA PRO A 37 -14.21 9.80 -12.34
C PRO A 37 -13.31 8.80 -11.62
N SER A 38 -13.83 7.60 -11.36
CA SER A 38 -13.02 6.49 -10.92
C SER A 38 -11.95 6.32 -11.99
N LEU A 39 -10.81 6.97 -11.78
CA LEU A 39 -9.61 6.82 -12.57
C LEU A 39 -9.07 5.44 -12.16
N SER A 40 -9.84 4.40 -12.51
CA SER A 40 -9.36 3.05 -12.55
C SER A 40 -8.42 3.02 -13.75
N GLY A 41 -7.24 3.61 -13.59
CA GLY A 41 -6.11 3.26 -14.43
C GLY A 41 -6.09 1.73 -14.49
N SER A 42 -5.96 1.18 -15.69
CA SER A 42 -5.95 -0.27 -15.87
C SER A 42 -4.91 -0.87 -14.93
N VAL A 43 -5.30 -1.88 -14.16
CA VAL A 43 -4.37 -2.56 -13.27
C VAL A 43 -3.35 -3.29 -14.14
N PRO A 44 -2.04 -3.04 -14.00
CA PRO A 44 -1.04 -3.73 -14.79
C PRO A 44 -1.09 -5.23 -14.45
N ASP A 45 -0.94 -6.06 -15.46
CA ASP A 45 -0.95 -7.52 -15.33
C ASP A 45 0.18 -8.06 -14.43
N ILE A 46 1.27 -7.30 -14.28
CA ILE A 46 2.36 -7.58 -13.34
C ILE A 46 2.00 -7.27 -11.86
N ALA A 47 0.85 -6.64 -11.56
CA ALA A 47 0.49 -6.21 -10.20
C ALA A 47 0.37 -7.37 -9.18
N VAL A 48 0.01 -8.56 -9.67
CA VAL A 48 -0.06 -9.79 -8.85
C VAL A 48 1.32 -10.14 -8.25
N HIS A 49 2.40 -9.63 -8.84
CA HIS A 49 3.78 -9.84 -8.41
C HIS A 49 4.37 -8.67 -7.59
N PHE A 50 3.56 -7.73 -7.10
CA PHE A 50 4.07 -6.63 -6.27
C PHE A 50 4.37 -7.04 -4.81
N GLY A 51 4.05 -8.27 -4.42
CA GLY A 51 4.36 -8.82 -3.11
C GLY A 51 3.86 -7.93 -1.97
N THR A 52 4.76 -7.50 -1.09
CA THR A 52 4.36 -6.66 0.07
C THR A 52 3.93 -5.23 -0.30
N LYS A 53 3.95 -4.86 -1.58
CA LYS A 53 3.48 -3.59 -2.15
C LYS A 53 2.15 -3.70 -2.89
N THR A 54 1.59 -4.90 -3.03
CA THR A 54 0.25 -5.10 -3.60
C THR A 54 -0.78 -4.30 -2.81
N ARG A 55 -1.75 -3.72 -3.52
CA ARG A 55 -2.78 -2.89 -2.89
C ARG A 55 -3.71 -3.76 -2.07
N TYR A 56 -4.28 -3.16 -1.04
CA TYR A 56 -5.18 -3.88 -0.17
C TYR A 56 -6.47 -4.28 -0.92
N GLU A 57 -7.03 -3.41 -1.76
CA GLU A 57 -8.23 -3.71 -2.55
C GLU A 57 -8.04 -4.82 -3.59
N ASP A 58 -6.82 -5.08 -4.06
CA ASP A 58 -6.55 -6.12 -5.07
C ASP A 58 -6.69 -7.54 -4.49
N VAL A 59 -6.67 -7.67 -3.16
CA VAL A 59 -6.78 -8.95 -2.43
C VAL A 59 -8.05 -9.06 -1.58
N VAL A 60 -8.79 -7.96 -1.43
CA VAL A 60 -10.07 -7.96 -0.71
C VAL A 60 -11.12 -8.65 -1.55
N ARG A 61 -11.93 -9.49 -0.89
CA ARG A 61 -13.14 -10.09 -1.48
C ARG A 61 -14.35 -9.25 -1.09
N PRO A 62 -14.99 -8.53 -2.04
CA PRO A 62 -16.23 -7.82 -1.75
C PRO A 62 -17.31 -8.78 -1.23
N GLY A 63 -18.07 -8.37 -0.21
CA GLY A 63 -19.17 -9.16 0.34
C GLY A 63 -18.78 -10.34 1.23
N LEU A 64 -17.48 -10.58 1.49
CA LEU A 64 -17.06 -11.59 2.46
C LEU A 64 -17.47 -11.16 3.87
N ASN A 65 -18.48 -11.80 4.43
CA ASN A 65 -18.80 -11.68 5.84
C ASN A 65 -17.74 -12.47 6.66
N LEU A 66 -16.93 -11.75 7.45
CA LEU A 66 -15.87 -12.36 8.26
C LEU A 66 -16.43 -13.13 9.46
N SER A 67 -17.72 -13.00 9.77
CA SER A 67 -18.39 -13.68 10.87
C SER A 67 -19.10 -14.95 10.44
N SER A 68 -18.58 -15.68 9.44
CA SER A 68 -19.10 -17.00 9.05
C SER A 68 -18.86 -18.04 10.15
N ALA A 69 -19.34 -17.77 11.36
CA ALA A 69 -19.39 -18.68 12.47
C ALA A 69 -20.32 -19.83 12.10
N ALA A 70 -19.98 -21.04 12.52
CA ALA A 70 -20.83 -22.21 12.34
C ALA A 70 -22.22 -21.97 12.94
N ALA A 71 -23.23 -22.65 12.41
CA ALA A 71 -24.61 -22.52 12.89
C ALA A 71 -24.68 -22.77 14.41
N GLY A 72 -25.28 -21.82 15.15
CA GLY A 72 -25.39 -21.88 16.62
C GLY A 72 -24.19 -21.32 17.39
N CYS A 73 -23.14 -20.84 16.72
CA CYS A 73 -22.00 -20.17 17.37
C CYS A 73 -22.15 -18.65 17.32
N SER A 74 -21.72 -17.98 18.40
CA SER A 74 -21.59 -16.51 18.45
C SER A 74 -20.14 -16.13 18.79
N PRO A 75 -19.57 -15.10 18.13
CA PRO A 75 -18.23 -14.66 18.43
C PRO A 75 -18.21 -13.98 19.81
N VAL A 76 -17.25 -14.36 20.67
CA VAL A 76 -17.10 -13.83 22.04
C VAL A 76 -15.86 -12.94 22.22
N HIS A 77 -14.92 -12.99 21.27
CA HIS A 77 -13.71 -12.17 21.28
C HIS A 77 -13.17 -11.99 19.85
N LEU A 78 -12.60 -10.82 19.56
CA LEU A 78 -11.92 -10.51 18.30
C LEU A 78 -10.52 -9.96 18.59
N THR A 79 -9.50 -10.63 18.07
CA THR A 79 -8.13 -10.10 18.00
C THR A 79 -7.74 -9.96 16.53
N ALA A 80 -7.19 -8.81 16.17
CA ALA A 80 -6.70 -8.54 14.82
C ALA A 80 -5.27 -7.97 14.87
N VAL A 81 -4.37 -8.53 14.06
CA VAL A 81 -3.04 -7.97 13.83
C VAL A 81 -3.03 -7.33 12.45
N ILE A 82 -2.96 -6.00 12.43
CA ILE A 82 -3.16 -5.21 11.21
C ILE A 82 -1.84 -4.52 10.85
N ARG A 83 -1.36 -4.76 9.63
CA ARG A 83 -0.22 -4.02 9.07
C ARG A 83 -0.65 -2.58 8.79
N HIS A 84 0.30 -1.64 8.88
CA HIS A 84 0.08 -0.27 8.40
C HIS A 84 -0.50 -0.26 6.97
N GLY A 85 -1.29 0.78 6.66
CA GLY A 85 -1.83 0.98 5.33
C GLY A 85 -0.79 1.38 4.28
N THR A 86 -1.24 1.67 3.07
CA THR A 86 -0.40 2.16 1.97
C THR A 86 0.41 3.40 2.39
N ARG A 87 1.68 3.46 1.99
CA ARG A 87 2.63 4.50 2.40
C ARG A 87 3.51 4.95 1.24
N PHE A 88 4.11 6.13 1.38
CA PHE A 88 5.18 6.59 0.49
C PHE A 88 6.42 5.69 0.55
N PRO A 89 7.32 5.76 -0.44
CA PRO A 89 8.64 5.13 -0.36
C PRO A 89 9.46 5.67 0.82
N THR A 90 10.43 4.88 1.29
CA THR A 90 11.41 5.37 2.27
C THR A 90 12.48 6.21 1.58
N VAL A 91 13.19 7.08 2.30
CA VAL A 91 14.29 7.92 1.76
C VAL A 91 15.28 7.09 0.95
N LYS A 92 15.67 5.91 1.43
CA LYS A 92 16.55 4.99 0.69
C LYS A 92 16.02 4.66 -0.71
N ASN A 93 14.71 4.40 -0.83
CA ASN A 93 14.09 4.10 -2.12
C ASN A 93 13.89 5.38 -2.94
N ILE A 94 13.55 6.51 -2.33
CA ILE A 94 13.40 7.80 -3.01
C ILE A 94 14.69 8.19 -3.73
N ARG A 95 15.83 8.11 -3.04
CA ARG A 95 17.16 8.37 -3.63
C ARG A 95 17.50 7.44 -4.80
N ARG A 96 17.11 6.16 -4.70
CA ARG A 96 17.31 5.19 -5.79
C ARG A 96 16.43 5.50 -7.01
N ILE A 97 15.16 5.86 -6.77
CA ILE A 97 14.22 6.30 -7.81
C ILE A 97 14.74 7.56 -8.51
N GLU A 98 15.22 8.53 -7.73
CA GLU A 98 15.80 9.77 -8.26
C GLU A 98 17.02 9.50 -9.13
N ARG A 99 17.94 8.65 -8.65
CA ARG A 99 19.12 8.23 -9.41
C ARG A 99 18.74 7.56 -10.71
N LEU A 100 17.79 6.63 -10.68
CA LEU A 100 17.30 5.94 -11.88
C LEU A 100 16.69 6.94 -12.88
N SER A 101 15.81 7.82 -12.42
CA SER A 101 15.18 8.84 -13.26
C SER A 101 16.22 9.72 -13.96
N ARG A 102 17.23 10.21 -13.22
CA ARG A 102 18.32 11.02 -13.80
C ARG A 102 19.11 10.26 -14.87
N LEU A 103 19.36 8.96 -14.66
CA LEU A 103 20.05 8.13 -15.66
C LEU A 103 19.19 7.97 -16.92
N VAL A 104 17.90 7.69 -16.78
CA VAL A 104 16.97 7.59 -17.92
C VAL A 104 16.87 8.91 -18.67
N GLN A 105 16.83 10.04 -17.95
CA GLN A 105 16.80 11.36 -18.59
C GLN A 105 18.10 11.69 -19.33
N SER A 106 19.27 11.31 -18.80
CA SER A 106 20.57 11.70 -19.36
C SER A 106 21.16 10.74 -20.39
N GLN A 107 20.86 9.45 -20.31
CA GLN A 107 21.53 8.41 -21.11
C GLN A 107 20.61 7.69 -22.08
N ALA A 108 19.30 7.65 -21.81
CA ALA A 108 18.40 6.85 -22.63
C ALA A 108 18.13 7.48 -24.00
N PRO A 109 18.00 6.66 -25.08
CA PRO A 109 17.71 7.16 -26.42
C PRO A 109 16.49 8.07 -26.45
N ARG A 110 16.53 9.11 -27.30
CA ARG A 110 15.44 10.07 -27.50
C ARG A 110 14.94 10.04 -28.94
N GLY A 111 13.75 10.59 -29.16
CA GLY A 111 13.17 10.76 -30.49
C GLY A 111 12.35 9.57 -30.99
N HIS A 112 12.00 9.58 -32.28
CA HIS A 112 11.02 8.66 -32.87
C HIS A 112 11.39 7.17 -32.79
N GLY A 113 12.68 6.83 -32.64
CA GLY A 113 13.14 5.46 -32.47
C GLY A 113 13.01 4.90 -31.04
N ALA A 114 12.77 5.75 -30.03
CA ALA A 114 12.57 5.32 -28.66
C ALA A 114 11.16 4.73 -28.47
N PRO A 115 10.98 3.65 -27.69
CA PRO A 115 9.65 3.14 -27.34
C PRO A 115 8.77 4.22 -26.70
N SER A 116 7.45 4.17 -26.93
CA SER A 116 6.52 5.20 -26.41
C SER A 116 6.57 5.35 -24.89
N TRP A 117 6.66 4.25 -24.15
CA TRP A 117 6.79 4.27 -22.69
C TRP A 117 8.06 4.98 -22.21
N LEU A 118 9.16 4.90 -22.98
CA LEU A 118 10.42 5.57 -22.63
C LEU A 118 10.29 7.08 -22.83
N ARG A 119 9.67 7.50 -23.93
CA ARG A 119 9.35 8.92 -24.16
C ARG A 119 8.42 9.46 -23.09
N GLU A 120 7.41 8.70 -22.69
CA GLU A 120 6.51 9.08 -21.59
C GLU A 120 7.28 9.29 -20.27
N ILE A 121 8.23 8.41 -19.93
CA ILE A 121 9.11 8.60 -18.77
C ILE A 121 9.96 9.87 -18.90
N GLN A 122 10.47 10.18 -20.10
CA GLN A 122 11.35 11.33 -20.32
C GLN A 122 10.62 12.67 -20.38
N GLU A 123 9.41 12.69 -20.95
CA GLU A 123 8.69 13.92 -21.30
C GLU A 123 7.54 14.24 -20.33
N GLN A 124 6.91 13.22 -19.74
CA GLN A 124 5.67 13.38 -18.97
C GLN A 124 5.79 12.95 -17.50
N TRP A 125 6.59 11.93 -17.22
CA TRP A 125 6.77 11.46 -15.85
C TRP A 125 7.57 12.48 -15.03
N GLN A 126 7.01 12.91 -13.91
CA GLN A 126 7.68 13.79 -12.96
C GLN A 126 8.03 13.04 -11.68
N GLN A 127 9.28 13.18 -11.26
CA GLN A 127 9.71 12.77 -9.93
C GLN A 127 9.03 13.66 -8.89
N TRP A 128 8.07 13.11 -8.16
CA TRP A 128 7.31 13.83 -7.14
C TRP A 128 7.55 13.31 -5.72
N TYR A 129 8.31 12.22 -5.58
CA TYR A 129 8.72 11.72 -4.28
C TYR A 129 9.82 12.58 -3.69
N THR A 130 9.57 13.17 -2.54
CA THR A 130 10.53 14.00 -1.79
C THR A 130 10.95 13.29 -0.51
N GLU A 131 12.19 13.51 -0.05
CA GLU A 131 12.73 12.80 1.11
C GLU A 131 11.91 13.00 2.39
N ASP A 132 11.23 14.15 2.53
CA ASP A 132 10.34 14.38 3.66
C ASP A 132 9.16 13.40 3.66
N MET A 133 8.78 12.74 2.57
CA MET A 133 7.70 11.75 2.57
C MET A 133 8.05 10.44 3.32
N ASP A 134 9.32 10.22 3.71
CA ASP A 134 9.92 9.00 4.27
C ASP A 134 8.96 7.97 4.92
N GLY A 135 8.37 7.10 4.10
CA GLY A 135 7.50 6.04 4.58
C GLY A 135 6.26 6.51 5.34
N ARG A 136 5.87 7.79 5.26
CA ARG A 136 4.63 8.32 5.82
C ARG A 136 3.43 7.64 5.17
N LEU A 137 2.38 7.46 5.96
CA LEU A 137 1.13 6.89 5.48
C LEU A 137 0.48 7.84 4.47
N VAL A 138 0.00 7.32 3.35
CA VAL A 138 -0.74 8.13 2.36
C VAL A 138 -2.23 8.13 2.69
N GLU A 139 -2.99 9.09 2.16
CA GLU A 139 -4.43 9.16 2.41
C GLU A 139 -5.16 7.89 1.96
N LYS A 140 -4.76 7.30 0.83
CA LYS A 140 -5.25 5.99 0.40
C LYS A 140 -5.02 4.90 1.45
N GLY A 141 -3.87 4.89 2.12
CA GLY A 141 -3.60 3.95 3.22
C GLY A 141 -4.45 4.19 4.46
N ARG A 142 -4.83 5.45 4.73
CA ARG A 142 -5.81 5.78 5.78
C ARG A 142 -7.20 5.27 5.41
N ALA A 143 -7.63 5.48 4.16
CA ALA A 143 -8.89 4.95 3.65
C ALA A 143 -8.95 3.42 3.70
N ASP A 144 -7.87 2.72 3.36
CA ASP A 144 -7.78 1.24 3.47
C ASP A 144 -8.12 0.77 4.91
N LEU A 145 -7.60 1.47 5.91
CA LEU A 145 -7.75 1.16 7.34
C LEU A 145 -9.13 1.55 7.89
N ARG A 146 -9.69 2.71 7.48
CA ARG A 146 -11.08 3.07 7.77
C ARG A 146 -12.05 2.03 7.22
N ASN A 147 -11.86 1.63 5.97
CA ASN A 147 -12.68 0.64 5.30
C ASN A 147 -12.56 -0.74 5.97
N LEU A 148 -11.37 -1.11 6.45
CA LEU A 148 -11.17 -2.32 7.24
C LEU A 148 -11.93 -2.29 8.57
N ALA A 149 -11.85 -1.18 9.30
CA ALA A 149 -12.62 -0.99 10.53
C ALA A 149 -14.12 -1.13 10.29
N MET A 150 -14.66 -0.46 9.28
CA MET A 150 -16.08 -0.56 8.93
C MET A 150 -16.49 -1.99 8.59
N ARG A 151 -15.69 -2.73 7.81
CA ARG A 151 -15.99 -4.15 7.51
C ARG A 151 -15.96 -5.04 8.74
N LEU A 152 -15.01 -4.84 9.65
CA LEU A 152 -14.96 -5.59 10.91
C LEU A 152 -16.18 -5.27 11.77
N PHE A 153 -16.53 -3.99 11.92
CA PHE A 153 -17.71 -3.55 12.65
C PHE A 153 -18.99 -4.20 12.10
N SER A 154 -19.19 -4.16 10.78
CA SER A 154 -20.35 -4.80 10.13
C SER A 154 -20.34 -6.32 10.23
N SER A 155 -19.16 -6.95 10.24
CA SER A 155 -19.06 -8.41 10.36
C SER A 155 -19.34 -8.88 11.79
N PHE A 156 -18.91 -8.16 12.82
CA PHE A 156 -19.00 -8.61 14.21
C PHE A 156 -19.90 -7.73 15.08
N PRO A 157 -21.20 -7.55 14.74
CA PRO A 157 -22.09 -6.61 15.44
C PRO A 157 -22.32 -6.97 16.93
N GLY A 158 -22.17 -8.26 17.29
CA GLY A 158 -22.26 -8.71 18.69
C GLY A 158 -21.05 -8.36 19.55
N LEU A 159 -19.88 -8.13 18.94
CA LEU A 159 -18.64 -7.75 19.63
C LEU A 159 -18.34 -6.26 19.49
N LEU A 160 -18.59 -5.71 18.31
CA LEU A 160 -18.31 -4.33 17.93
C LEU A 160 -19.66 -3.61 17.83
N SER A 161 -20.14 -3.10 18.96
CA SER A 161 -21.38 -2.30 19.04
C SER A 161 -21.06 -0.90 19.54
N GLU A 162 -21.82 0.11 19.15
CA GLU A 162 -21.58 1.50 19.60
C GLU A 162 -21.47 1.62 21.14
N ALA A 163 -22.30 0.87 21.87
CA ALA A 163 -22.25 0.81 23.32
C ALA A 163 -20.94 0.19 23.84
N GLY A 164 -20.49 -0.93 23.24
CA GLY A 164 -19.21 -1.56 23.58
C GLY A 164 -18.01 -0.68 23.24
N LEU A 165 -18.08 0.05 22.12
CA LEU A 165 -17.06 1.02 21.72
C LEU A 165 -16.94 2.18 22.72
N ARG A 166 -18.08 2.78 23.13
CA ARG A 166 -18.11 3.88 24.11
C ARG A 166 -17.70 3.44 25.52
N GLY A 167 -17.94 2.18 25.88
CA GLY A 167 -17.56 1.59 27.16
C GLY A 167 -16.10 1.15 27.29
N GLY A 168 -15.24 1.42 26.30
CA GLY A 168 -13.84 0.99 26.33
C GLY A 168 -13.63 -0.50 26.03
N GLY A 169 -14.59 -1.15 25.37
CA GLY A 169 -14.54 -2.58 25.00
C GLY A 169 -13.53 -2.92 23.89
N ILE A 170 -12.74 -1.94 23.42
CA ILE A 170 -11.66 -2.16 22.46
C ILE A 170 -10.37 -1.57 22.99
N THR A 171 -9.30 -2.36 22.90
CA THR A 171 -7.93 -1.89 23.10
C THR A 171 -7.21 -1.85 21.76
N VAL A 172 -6.61 -0.70 21.43
CA VAL A 172 -5.78 -0.54 20.23
C VAL A 172 -4.33 -0.40 20.67
N LYS A 173 -3.47 -1.31 20.18
CA LYS A 173 -2.02 -1.25 20.39
C LYS A 173 -1.30 -1.02 19.06
N THR A 174 -0.27 -0.18 19.07
CA THR A 174 0.52 0.13 17.87
C THR A 174 2.01 0.18 18.18
N SER A 175 2.85 0.06 17.14
CA SER A 175 4.28 0.35 17.25
C SER A 175 4.55 1.85 17.16
N SER A 176 5.70 2.30 17.65
CA SER A 176 6.15 3.70 17.58
C SER A 176 6.37 4.27 16.17
N LYS A 177 6.35 3.44 15.13
CA LYS A 177 6.50 3.92 13.75
C LYS A 177 5.33 4.83 13.38
N HIS A 178 5.61 6.05 12.92
CA HIS A 178 4.63 7.08 12.56
C HIS A 178 3.50 6.54 11.67
N ARG A 179 3.83 5.78 10.62
CA ARG A 179 2.84 5.15 9.74
C ARG A 179 1.91 4.15 10.44
N CYS A 180 2.36 3.48 11.51
CA CYS A 180 1.56 2.55 12.30
C CYS A 180 0.65 3.32 13.27
N VAL A 181 1.15 4.40 13.86
CA VAL A 181 0.33 5.32 14.68
C VAL A 181 -0.78 5.92 13.82
N SER A 182 -0.45 6.52 12.67
CA SER A 182 -1.46 7.07 11.76
C SER A 182 -2.41 6.02 11.15
N SER A 183 -2.00 4.75 11.09
CA SER A 183 -2.89 3.66 10.68
C SER A 183 -3.87 3.30 11.79
N ALA A 184 -3.41 3.28 13.04
CA ALA A 184 -4.27 3.05 14.20
C ALA A 184 -5.32 4.16 14.32
N GLU A 185 -4.92 5.43 14.17
CA GLU A 185 -5.85 6.57 14.13
C GLU A 185 -6.91 6.41 13.03
N ALA A 186 -6.49 6.11 11.79
CA ALA A 186 -7.42 5.91 10.68
C ALA A 186 -8.36 4.71 10.91
N PHE A 187 -7.87 3.64 11.53
CA PHE A 187 -8.72 2.51 11.91
C PHE A 187 -9.77 2.92 12.95
N GLN A 188 -9.39 3.67 13.98
CA GLN A 188 -10.31 4.18 15.00
C GLN A 188 -11.35 5.14 14.42
N GLU A 189 -10.96 6.01 13.47
CA GLU A 189 -11.89 6.85 12.71
C GLU A 189 -12.96 6.02 11.99
N GLY A 190 -12.58 4.89 11.39
CA GLY A 190 -13.53 3.99 10.72
C GLY A 190 -14.46 3.22 11.68
N LEU A 191 -14.11 3.14 12.97
CA LEU A 191 -15.01 2.66 14.04
C LEU A 191 -15.91 3.77 14.60
N HIS A 192 -15.87 4.98 14.02
CA HIS A 192 -16.51 6.19 14.54
C HIS A 192 -16.08 6.53 15.98
N GLN A 193 -14.88 6.10 16.37
CA GLN A 193 -14.26 6.43 17.66
C GLN A 193 -13.32 7.63 17.48
N THR A 194 -13.88 8.83 17.43
CA THR A 194 -13.09 10.06 17.34
C THR A 194 -12.63 10.57 18.70
N THR A 195 -13.23 10.09 19.80
CA THR A 195 -12.89 10.50 21.17
C THR A 195 -13.00 9.31 22.12
N GLY A 196 -11.94 9.01 22.89
CA GLY A 196 -12.00 8.12 24.05
C GLY A 196 -11.18 6.81 23.99
N THR A 197 -10.90 6.23 22.82
CA THR A 197 -10.10 5.00 22.77
C THR A 197 -8.61 5.31 22.78
N GLN A 198 -7.97 5.06 23.91
CA GLN A 198 -6.53 5.26 24.06
C GLN A 198 -5.76 4.27 23.19
N THR A 199 -5.08 4.78 22.17
CA THR A 199 -4.06 4.01 21.45
C THR A 199 -2.83 3.89 22.34
N VAL A 200 -2.41 2.65 22.61
CA VAL A 200 -1.22 2.36 23.42
C VAL A 200 -0.06 2.02 22.48
N VAL A 201 1.02 2.79 22.58
CA VAL A 201 2.27 2.48 21.87
C VAL A 201 3.02 1.40 22.65
N ASP A 202 3.23 0.23 22.04
CA ASP A 202 3.84 -0.94 22.66
C ASP A 202 4.78 -1.64 21.67
N ASP A 203 6.02 -1.15 21.57
CA ASP A 203 7.04 -1.77 20.72
C ASP A 203 7.53 -3.11 21.26
N SER A 204 7.34 -3.39 22.55
CA SER A 204 7.70 -4.70 23.11
C SER A 204 6.84 -5.80 22.50
N LEU A 205 5.56 -5.52 22.28
CA LEU A 205 4.63 -6.40 21.58
C LEU A 205 4.76 -6.28 20.05
N MET A 206 4.67 -5.06 19.52
CA MET A 206 4.50 -4.82 18.07
C MET A 206 5.82 -4.85 17.28
N ARG A 207 6.96 -4.74 17.98
CA ARG A 207 8.32 -4.81 17.41
C ARG A 207 9.22 -5.74 18.21
N SER A 208 8.65 -6.81 18.77
CA SER A 208 9.37 -7.79 19.60
C SER A 208 10.66 -8.32 18.95
N PHE A 209 10.70 -8.39 17.61
CA PHE A 209 11.88 -8.78 16.85
C PHE A 209 13.11 -7.88 17.08
N GLU A 210 12.94 -6.59 17.36
CA GLU A 210 14.06 -5.69 17.67
C GLU A 210 14.72 -5.98 19.03
N ARG A 211 14.05 -6.76 19.88
CA ARG A 211 14.57 -7.19 21.19
C ARG A 211 15.09 -8.62 21.18
N CYS A 212 14.89 -9.34 20.07
CA CYS A 212 15.41 -10.67 19.92
C CYS A 212 16.91 -10.59 19.59
N ARG A 213 17.76 -10.80 20.60
CA ARG A 213 19.22 -10.76 20.44
C ARG A 213 19.73 -11.64 19.29
N GLY A 214 19.24 -12.87 19.20
CA GLY A 214 19.63 -13.79 18.12
C GLY A 214 19.27 -13.28 16.73
N TYR A 215 18.13 -12.58 16.58
CA TYR A 215 17.76 -11.93 15.33
C TYR A 215 18.63 -10.69 15.07
N VAL A 216 18.76 -9.80 16.05
CA VAL A 216 19.50 -8.55 15.88
C VAL A 216 20.95 -8.84 15.51
N GLU A 217 21.64 -9.64 16.31
CA GLU A 217 23.06 -9.96 16.11
C GLU A 217 23.27 -10.88 14.91
N GLY A 218 22.43 -11.92 14.76
CA GLY A 218 22.61 -12.94 13.73
C GLY A 218 22.14 -12.51 12.34
N VAL A 219 21.23 -11.54 12.26
CA VAL A 219 20.51 -11.20 11.02
C VAL A 219 20.51 -9.70 10.73
N GLU A 220 20.00 -8.86 11.63
CA GLU A 220 19.77 -7.45 11.31
C GLU A 220 21.07 -6.67 11.12
N THR A 221 22.06 -6.91 11.99
CA THR A 221 23.37 -6.25 11.93
C THR A 221 24.43 -7.07 11.19
N ASN A 222 24.12 -8.31 10.84
CA ASN A 222 25.05 -9.21 10.18
C ASN A 222 24.95 -9.11 8.65
N ALA A 223 25.98 -8.56 8.01
CA ALA A 223 26.03 -8.42 6.55
C ALA A 223 25.98 -9.76 5.81
N THR A 224 26.48 -10.85 6.40
CA THR A 224 26.46 -12.17 5.75
C THR A 224 25.08 -12.83 5.78
N ALA A 225 24.17 -12.36 6.65
CA ALA A 225 22.82 -12.89 6.73
C ALA A 225 21.97 -12.62 5.48
N THR A 226 22.44 -11.73 4.60
CA THR A 226 21.81 -11.42 3.31
C THR A 226 22.62 -11.89 2.10
N GLU A 227 23.62 -12.77 2.27
CA GLU A 227 24.46 -13.27 1.17
C GLU A 227 23.62 -13.85 0.02
N GLU A 228 22.55 -14.60 0.33
CA GLU A 228 21.65 -15.15 -0.68
C GLU A 228 20.95 -14.09 -1.54
N VAL A 229 20.61 -12.95 -0.93
CA VAL A 229 20.02 -11.82 -1.66
C VAL A 229 21.05 -11.26 -2.63
N ASP A 230 22.32 -11.15 -2.21
CA ASP A 230 23.39 -10.67 -3.07
C ASP A 230 23.71 -11.68 -4.18
N ARG A 231 23.73 -12.99 -3.88
CA ARG A 231 23.89 -14.04 -4.91
C ARG A 231 22.77 -13.97 -5.95
N PHE A 232 21.51 -13.85 -5.51
CA PHE A 232 20.37 -13.68 -6.40
C PHE A 232 20.47 -12.41 -7.25
N LYS A 233 20.86 -11.27 -6.65
CA LYS A 233 21.03 -10.00 -7.38
C LYS A 233 22.06 -10.08 -8.51
N HIS A 234 23.07 -10.94 -8.33
CA HIS A 234 24.10 -11.21 -9.33
C HIS A 234 23.80 -12.44 -10.18
N GLY A 235 22.77 -13.23 -9.85
CA GLY A 235 22.40 -14.50 -10.47
C GLY A 235 21.78 -14.37 -11.86
N PRO A 236 21.68 -15.48 -12.61
CA PRO A 236 21.19 -15.48 -13.99
C PRO A 236 19.77 -14.91 -14.13
N GLU A 237 18.91 -15.14 -13.14
CA GLU A 237 17.51 -14.72 -13.13
C GLU A 237 17.41 -13.18 -13.19
N LEU A 238 18.09 -12.47 -12.28
CA LEU A 238 18.06 -11.01 -12.29
C LEU A 238 18.97 -10.42 -13.38
N ARG A 239 20.02 -11.12 -13.81
CA ARG A 239 20.83 -10.69 -14.97
C ARG A 239 19.99 -10.63 -16.24
N GLN A 240 19.07 -11.57 -16.44
CA GLN A 240 18.17 -11.54 -17.59
C GLN A 240 17.25 -10.30 -17.58
N VAL A 241 16.67 -9.97 -16.42
CA VAL A 241 15.87 -8.74 -16.27
C VAL A 241 16.72 -7.49 -16.52
N ARG A 242 17.95 -7.44 -16.00
CA ARG A 242 18.92 -6.35 -16.23
C ARG A 242 19.32 -6.19 -17.70
N ALA A 243 19.34 -7.27 -18.48
CA ALA A 243 19.67 -7.20 -19.90
C ALA A 243 18.70 -6.32 -20.68
N ARG A 244 17.42 -6.25 -20.28
CA ARG A 244 16.43 -5.33 -20.89
C ARG A 244 16.74 -3.87 -20.61
N PHE A 245 17.18 -3.56 -19.40
CA PHE A 245 17.64 -2.21 -19.05
C PHE A 245 18.86 -1.79 -19.87
N SER A 246 19.68 -2.77 -20.27
CA SER A 246 20.88 -2.53 -21.07
C SER A 246 20.58 -2.06 -22.50
N THR A 247 19.32 -2.15 -22.96
CA THR A 247 18.90 -1.66 -24.28
C THR A 247 18.77 -0.13 -24.34
N PHE A 248 18.62 0.53 -23.18
CA PHE A 248 18.46 1.98 -23.11
C PHE A 248 19.34 2.65 -22.03
N LEU A 249 20.06 1.88 -21.22
CA LEU A 249 21.06 2.40 -20.27
C LEU A 249 22.35 1.58 -20.38
N SER A 250 23.50 2.25 -20.42
CA SER A 250 24.80 1.57 -20.61
C SER A 250 25.21 0.70 -19.41
N PHE A 251 24.77 1.06 -18.20
CA PHE A 251 25.05 0.30 -16.99
C PHE A 251 23.93 0.44 -15.96
N VAL A 252 23.38 -0.69 -15.52
CA VAL A 252 22.33 -0.75 -14.49
C VAL A 252 22.65 -1.83 -13.47
N VAL A 253 22.68 -1.44 -12.20
CA VAL A 253 22.81 -2.36 -11.05
C VAL A 253 21.43 -2.88 -10.60
N ALA A 254 21.40 -4.03 -9.94
CA ALA A 254 20.18 -4.66 -9.45
C ALA A 254 19.26 -3.71 -8.65
N ASP A 255 19.84 -2.86 -7.79
CA ASP A 255 19.11 -1.90 -6.98
C ASP A 255 18.33 -0.85 -7.80
N LEU A 256 18.79 -0.53 -9.02
CA LEU A 256 18.08 0.39 -9.91
C LEU A 256 16.95 -0.31 -10.68
N VAL A 257 17.10 -1.60 -10.99
CA VAL A 257 15.99 -2.42 -11.50
C VAL A 257 14.89 -2.54 -10.44
N GLU A 258 15.27 -2.80 -9.19
CA GLU A 258 14.36 -2.77 -8.04
C GLU A 258 13.65 -1.41 -7.92
N ALA A 259 14.37 -0.30 -8.11
CA ALA A 259 13.78 1.03 -8.08
C ALA A 259 12.70 1.22 -9.16
N ALA A 260 12.93 0.78 -10.39
CA ALA A 260 11.95 0.83 -11.47
C ALA A 260 10.67 0.05 -11.12
N PHE A 261 10.84 -1.17 -10.62
CA PHE A 261 9.73 -2.02 -10.17
C PHE A 261 8.95 -1.36 -9.04
N PHE A 262 9.67 -0.72 -8.13
CA PHE A 262 9.07 0.05 -7.05
C PHE A 262 8.27 1.25 -7.51
N ILE A 263 8.75 2.06 -8.46
CA ILE A 263 7.97 3.20 -9.00
C ILE A 263 6.62 2.70 -9.49
N CYS A 264 6.62 1.65 -10.31
CA CYS A 264 5.40 1.02 -10.80
C CYS A 264 4.45 0.61 -9.67
N SER A 265 4.96 -0.14 -8.68
CA SER A 265 4.13 -0.59 -7.55
C SER A 265 3.61 0.57 -6.68
N TYR A 266 4.42 1.60 -6.45
CA TYR A 266 4.05 2.75 -5.62
C TYR A 266 3.03 3.65 -6.32
N GLU A 267 3.19 3.90 -7.62
CA GLU A 267 2.24 4.74 -8.36
C GLU A 267 0.89 4.05 -8.52
N LEU A 268 0.86 2.73 -8.72
CA LEU A 268 -0.40 1.98 -8.66
C LEU A 268 -1.00 2.06 -7.26
N ALA A 269 -0.19 1.80 -6.21
CA ALA A 269 -0.70 1.73 -4.85
C ALA A 269 -1.15 3.09 -4.28
N ILE A 270 -0.48 4.17 -4.63
CA ILE A 270 -0.74 5.51 -4.08
C ILE A 270 -1.71 6.29 -4.94
N LYS A 271 -1.56 6.23 -6.28
CA LYS A 271 -2.28 7.10 -7.23
C LYS A 271 -3.27 6.33 -8.11
N SER A 272 -3.34 5.00 -8.00
CA SER A 272 -4.12 4.14 -8.92
C SER A 272 -3.72 4.35 -10.39
N LEU A 273 -2.46 4.66 -10.65
CA LEU A 273 -1.94 4.89 -11.99
C LEU A 273 -1.21 3.66 -12.54
N TYR A 274 -1.47 3.33 -13.81
CA TYR A 274 -0.60 2.47 -14.59
C TYR A 274 0.63 3.30 -14.99
N SER A 275 1.68 3.19 -14.19
CA SER A 275 2.95 3.89 -14.45
C SER A 275 3.61 3.42 -15.76
N PRO A 276 4.19 4.31 -16.58
CA PRO A 276 5.00 3.87 -17.72
C PRO A 276 6.21 3.02 -17.29
N TRP A 277 6.68 3.17 -16.05
CA TRP A 277 7.73 2.33 -15.46
C TRP A 277 7.31 0.85 -15.34
N CYS A 278 6.02 0.53 -15.33
CA CYS A 278 5.53 -0.85 -15.35
C CYS A 278 5.85 -1.56 -16.67
N ARG A 279 5.99 -0.82 -17.78
CA ARG A 279 6.28 -1.38 -19.12
C ARG A 279 7.70 -1.92 -19.28
N LEU A 280 8.58 -1.66 -18.30
CA LEU A 280 9.93 -2.18 -18.26
C LEU A 280 10.00 -3.69 -17.96
N PHE A 281 8.91 -4.26 -17.46
CA PHE A 281 8.85 -5.64 -17.00
C PHE A 281 7.80 -6.41 -17.80
N THR A 282 8.14 -7.61 -18.26
CA THR A 282 7.09 -8.59 -18.61
C THR A 282 6.58 -9.29 -17.36
N LYS A 283 5.51 -10.09 -17.53
CA LYS A 283 5.00 -10.97 -16.48
C LYS A 283 6.09 -11.88 -15.92
N GLU A 284 6.95 -12.39 -16.78
CA GLU A 284 8.07 -13.28 -16.40
C GLU A 284 9.11 -12.51 -15.57
N ASP A 285 9.47 -11.29 -15.97
CA ASP A 285 10.40 -10.48 -15.18
C ASP A 285 9.83 -10.15 -13.80
N ALA A 286 8.53 -9.87 -13.72
CA ALA A 286 7.85 -9.53 -12.47
C ALA A 286 7.76 -10.75 -11.52
N LYS A 287 7.70 -11.97 -12.06
CA LYS A 287 7.77 -13.21 -11.27
C LYS A 287 9.12 -13.38 -10.59
N VAL A 288 10.23 -13.04 -11.24
CA VAL A 288 11.59 -13.28 -10.73
C VAL A 288 11.80 -12.75 -9.29
N PRO A 289 11.45 -11.48 -8.96
CA PRO A 289 11.40 -10.96 -7.60
C PRO A 289 10.56 -11.72 -6.56
N THR A 290 9.55 -12.46 -7.00
CA THR A 290 8.45 -12.95 -6.14
C THR A 290 8.23 -14.46 -6.18
N ASP A 291 8.91 -15.19 -7.06
CA ASP A 291 8.76 -16.63 -7.24
C ASP A 291 9.51 -17.41 -6.14
N PRO A 292 8.80 -18.13 -5.25
CA PRO A 292 9.43 -18.91 -4.18
C PRO A 292 10.29 -20.08 -4.70
N SER A 293 10.02 -20.59 -5.92
CA SER A 293 10.72 -21.73 -6.51
C SER A 293 12.07 -21.36 -7.12
N LEU A 294 12.20 -20.13 -7.61
CA LEU A 294 13.49 -19.57 -8.09
C LEU A 294 14.40 -19.18 -6.93
N VAL A 295 13.83 -18.95 -5.75
CA VAL A 295 14.60 -18.64 -4.54
C VAL A 295 15.00 -19.92 -3.77
N SER A 296 14.24 -21.02 -3.91
CA SER A 296 14.55 -22.31 -3.28
C SER A 296 15.59 -23.15 -4.03
N SER A 297 15.75 -22.95 -5.35
CA SER A 297 16.78 -23.63 -6.17
C SER A 297 18.22 -23.23 -5.80
N VAL A 298 18.39 -22.19 -4.98
CA VAL A 298 19.70 -21.70 -4.51
C VAL A 298 20.15 -22.39 -3.20
N SER A 299 19.26 -23.02 -2.42
CA SER A 299 19.59 -24.05 -1.40
C SER A 299 18.37 -24.53 -0.59
N PRO A 300 18.22 -25.84 -0.29
CA PRO A 300 17.06 -26.40 0.42
C PRO A 300 17.04 -26.16 1.95
N ARG A 301 18.03 -25.47 2.54
CA ARG A 301 18.09 -25.24 4.00
C ARG A 301 17.50 -23.93 4.50
N LEU A 302 16.87 -23.13 3.65
CA LEU A 302 16.25 -21.86 4.05
C LEU A 302 14.90 -21.66 3.37
N VAL A 303 13.86 -22.28 3.92
CA VAL A 303 12.48 -21.77 3.78
C VAL A 303 12.27 -20.67 4.81
N PRO A 304 12.81 -19.46 4.54
CA PRO A 304 12.06 -18.25 4.82
C PRO A 304 12.35 -17.12 3.82
N LEU A 305 12.52 -17.42 2.53
CA LEU A 305 12.74 -16.40 1.50
C LEU A 305 11.45 -16.08 0.72
N GLN A 306 10.54 -15.34 1.38
CA GLN A 306 9.47 -14.62 0.69
C GLN A 306 9.70 -13.11 0.73
N SER A 307 10.97 -12.68 0.72
CA SER A 307 11.28 -11.28 0.99
C SER A 307 12.58 -10.76 0.39
N SER A 308 12.84 -11.09 -0.89
CA SER A 308 13.95 -10.51 -1.66
C SER A 308 13.86 -8.96 -1.81
N PHE A 309 12.77 -8.34 -1.31
CA PHE A 309 12.58 -6.89 -1.20
C PHE A 309 12.34 -6.38 0.25
N CYS A 310 12.45 -7.25 1.27
CA CYS A 310 12.30 -6.87 2.68
C CYS A 310 12.79 -8.00 3.64
N PRO A 311 14.10 -8.19 3.87
CA PRO A 311 14.68 -9.33 4.62
C PRO A 311 14.26 -9.46 6.10
N ARG A 312 13.28 -8.67 6.56
CA ARG A 312 12.93 -8.46 7.97
C ARG A 312 11.68 -9.19 8.45
N PHE A 313 11.00 -9.98 7.62
CA PHE A 313 9.68 -10.54 8.01
C PHE A 313 9.69 -12.00 8.45
N VAL A 314 10.68 -12.80 8.07
CA VAL A 314 10.54 -14.26 8.20
C VAL A 314 11.39 -14.88 9.33
N LEU A 315 12.40 -14.18 9.84
CA LEU A 315 13.21 -14.65 10.97
C LEU A 315 12.62 -14.29 12.36
N GLY A 316 11.49 -13.57 12.40
CA GLY A 316 10.75 -13.29 13.64
C GLY A 316 9.88 -14.45 14.15
N LYS A 317 9.66 -15.51 13.35
CA LYS A 317 8.79 -16.65 13.73
C LYS A 317 9.52 -17.80 14.42
N SER A 318 10.86 -17.84 14.42
CA SER A 318 11.64 -18.89 15.09
C SER A 318 11.67 -18.75 16.62
N CYS A 319 11.35 -17.57 17.17
CA CYS A 319 11.35 -17.34 18.61
C CYS A 319 10.08 -17.77 19.35
N PHE A 320 9.01 -18.17 18.66
CA PHE A 320 7.71 -18.39 19.31
C PHE A 320 7.23 -19.85 19.38
N SER A 321 7.68 -20.78 18.52
CA SER A 321 7.47 -22.24 18.70
C SER A 321 8.11 -23.06 17.57
N PRO A 322 8.99 -24.05 17.84
CA PRO A 322 9.61 -24.89 16.80
C PRO A 322 8.67 -25.93 16.16
N ARG A 323 7.36 -25.93 16.47
CA ARG A 323 6.36 -26.87 15.91
C ARG A 323 5.25 -26.26 15.05
N PHE A 324 5.31 -24.98 14.71
CA PHE A 324 4.33 -24.33 13.82
C PHE A 324 5.01 -23.72 12.58
N VAL A 325 5.61 -24.59 11.77
CA VAL A 325 6.00 -24.29 10.39
C VAL A 325 5.07 -25.06 9.47
N PHE A 326 3.78 -24.80 9.55
CA PHE A 326 2.77 -25.06 8.51
C PHE A 326 1.52 -24.32 8.96
N VAL A 327 0.73 -23.83 8.00
CA VAL A 327 -0.39 -22.88 8.15
C VAL A 327 0.05 -21.42 8.26
N SER A 328 -0.36 -20.62 7.26
CA SER A 328 -0.15 -19.17 7.11
C SER A 328 1.10 -18.73 6.31
N SER A 329 1.37 -19.38 5.20
CA SER A 329 1.87 -18.68 4.01
C SER A 329 0.73 -18.59 3.01
N SER A 330 0.51 -17.40 2.49
CA SER A 330 -0.49 -16.99 1.50
C SER A 330 -0.47 -17.84 0.22
N VAL A 331 -1.00 -19.06 0.31
CA VAL A 331 -1.20 -19.99 -0.80
C VAL A 331 -2.67 -20.39 -0.80
N SER A 332 -3.40 -19.89 -1.79
CA SER A 332 -4.75 -20.30 -2.21
C SER A 332 -5.87 -20.30 -1.15
N PRO A 333 -6.87 -19.41 -1.26
CA PRO A 333 -8.04 -19.45 -0.38
C PRO A 333 -8.96 -20.67 -0.60
N ALA A 334 -8.69 -21.53 -1.59
CA ALA A 334 -9.55 -22.65 -1.97
C ALA A 334 -9.29 -23.94 -1.17
N SER A 335 -8.33 -23.95 -0.24
CA SER A 335 -7.94 -25.16 0.49
C SER A 335 -8.29 -25.14 1.99
N VAL A 336 -9.14 -24.21 2.43
CA VAL A 336 -9.57 -24.06 3.85
C VAL A 336 -11.04 -24.48 4.05
N LEU A 337 -11.54 -25.36 3.18
CA LEU A 337 -12.84 -26.01 3.37
C LEU A 337 -12.70 -27.51 3.08
N VAL A 338 -12.12 -28.23 4.04
CA VAL A 338 -12.57 -29.55 4.52
C VAL A 338 -12.29 -29.61 6.01
#